data_AF-X1ENT3-F1
#
_entry.id   AF-X1ENT3-F1
#
_cell.length_a   1.000
_cell.length_b   1.000
_cell.length_c   1.000
_cell.angle_alpha   90.00
_cell.angle_beta   90.00
_cell.angle_gamma   90.00
#
_symmetry.space_group_name_H-M   'P 1'
#
loop_
_entity.id
_entity.type
_entity.pdbx_description
1 polymer ?
#
loop_
_entity_poly.entity_id
_entity_poly.type
_entity_poly.pdbx_seq_one_letter_code
_entity_poly.pdbx_strand_id
1 'polypeptide(L)' 'MAIANKRFIAVIGGNQCSKEEAKLAEGVGRELARRGAALVCGGLGGVMEAACKGA' A
#
# COMPACT_ATOMS: atom_id res chain seq x y z
N MET A 1 18.46 -4.03 -22.08
CA MET A 1 17.16 -3.81 -21.42
C MET A 1 17.45 -3.32 -20.01
N ALA A 2 17.25 -2.03 -19.72
CA ALA A 2 17.47 -1.51 -18.37
C ALA A 2 16.38 -2.07 -17.45
N ILE A 3 16.77 -2.70 -16.35
CA ILE A 3 15.82 -2.99 -15.27
C ILE A 3 15.40 -1.63 -14.74
N ALA A 4 14.18 -1.18 -15.06
CA ALA A 4 13.62 0.02 -14.48
C ALA A 4 13.65 -0.15 -12.96
N ASN A 5 14.38 0.72 -12.26
CA ASN A 5 14.60 0.60 -10.82
C ASN A 5 13.31 0.95 -10.07
N LYS A 6 12.36 0.02 -10.05
CA LYS A 6 11.05 0.18 -9.41
C LYS A 6 11.23 -0.01 -7.91
N ARG A 7 10.87 1.00 -7.13
CA ARG A 7 10.95 0.95 -5.66
C ARG A 7 9.84 0.04 -5.14
N PHE A 8 10.21 -1.03 -4.44
CA PHE A 8 9.27 -1.87 -3.72
C PHE A 8 9.16 -1.38 -2.28
N ILE A 9 7.95 -1.08 -1.82
CA ILE A 9 7.70 -0.55 -0.49
C ILE A 9 6.73 -1.49 0.24
N ALA A 10 7.18 -2.05 1.35
CA ALA A 10 6.34 -2.91 2.19
C ALA A 10 5.44 -2.06 3.09
N VAL A 11 4.13 -2.31 3.06
CA VAL A 11 3.16 -1.70 3.97
C VAL A 11 2.66 -2.77 4.94
N ILE A 12 2.78 -2.50 6.24
CA ILE A 12 2.39 -3.40 7.33
C ILE A 12 1.42 -2.66 8.26
N GLY A 13 0.40 -3.37 8.74
CA GLY A 13 -0.55 -2.89 9.72
C GLY A 13 -1.48 -4.00 10.19
N GLY A 14 -2.40 -3.68 11.10
CA GLY A 14 -3.34 -4.63 11.69
C GLY A 14 -4.27 -5.27 10.66
N ASN A 15 -4.70 -6.51 10.93
CA ASN A 15 -5.69 -7.25 10.13
C ASN A 15 -7.12 -6.67 10.25
N GLN A 16 -7.32 -5.81 11.24
CA GLN A 16 -8.51 -4.98 11.45
C GLN A 16 -8.01 -3.54 11.59
N CYS A 17 -8.82 -2.60 11.12
CA CYS A 17 -8.51 -1.18 11.24
C CYS A 17 -9.79 -0.36 11.34
N SER A 18 -9.69 0.82 11.92
CA SER A 18 -10.75 1.82 11.91
C SER A 18 -10.99 2.36 10.50
N LYS A 19 -12.08 3.11 10.33
CA LYS A 19 -12.36 3.79 9.05
C LYS A 19 -11.30 4.85 8.74
N GLU A 20 -10.82 5.53 9.77
CA GLU A 20 -9.78 6.55 9.70
C GLU A 20 -8.44 5.93 9.26
N GLU A 21 -8.07 4.80 9.86
CA GLU A 21 -6.87 4.04 9.49
C GLU A 21 -6.96 3.51 8.05
N ALA A 22 -8.12 2.96 7.65
CA ALA A 22 -8.35 2.51 6.29
C ALA A 22 -8.19 3.65 5.27
N LYS A 23 -8.78 4.81 5.56
CA LYS A 23 -8.68 5.99 4.69
C LYS A 23 -7.24 6.50 4.58
N LEU A 24 -6.50 6.48 5.69
CA LEU A 24 -5.08 6.84 5.69
C LEU A 24 -4.27 5.85 4.86
N ALA A 25 -4.47 4.55 5.07
CA ALA A 25 -3.78 3.47 4.36
C ALA A 25 -4.04 3.53 2.85
N GLU A 26 -5.28 3.75 2.43
CA GLU A 26 -5.63 3.97 1.02
C GLU A 26 -4.90 5.20 0.45
N GLY A 27 -4.79 6.29 1.22
CA GLY A 27 -3.99 7.45 0.85
C GLY A 27 -2.51 7.13 0.66
N VAL A 28 -1.92 6.28 1.52
CA VAL A 28 -0.54 5.80 1.37
C VAL A 28 -0.37 5.03 0.07
N GLY A 29 -1.25 4.06 -0.21
CA GLY A 29 -1.24 3.29 -1.46
C GLY A 29 -1.25 4.19 -2.70
N ARG A 30 -2.20 5.14 -2.73
CA ARG A 30 -2.36 6.12 -3.81
C ARG A 30 -1.09 6.93 -4.06
N GLU A 31 -0.43 7.38 -3.00
CA GLU A 31 0.80 8.17 -3.11
C GLU A 31 2.01 7.32 -3.53
N LEU A 32 2.07 6.03 -3.17
CA LEU A 32 3.09 5.10 -3.64
C LEU A 32 2.96 4.85 -5.15
N ALA A 33 1.75 4.55 -5.62
CA ALA A 33 1.46 4.33 -7.03
C ALA A 33 1.75 5.57 -7.89
N ARG A 34 1.32 6.76 -7.41
CA ARG A 34 1.61 8.04 -8.06
C ARG A 34 3.11 8.31 -8.24
N ARG A 35 3.97 7.74 -7.40
CA ARG A 35 5.45 7.86 -7.47
C ARG A 35 6.12 6.71 -8.22
N GLY A 36 5.35 5.80 -8.81
CA GLY A 36 5.86 4.64 -9.53
C GLY A 36 6.46 3.55 -8.64
N ALA A 37 6.16 3.56 -7.34
CA ALA A 37 6.55 2.49 -6.43
C ALA A 37 5.56 1.31 -6.54
N ALA A 38 6.05 0.10 -6.31
CA ALA A 38 5.22 -1.08 -6.14
C ALA A 38 4.95 -1.29 -4.64
N LEU A 39 3.69 -1.36 -4.25
CA LEU A 39 3.29 -1.73 -2.89
C LEU A 39 3.42 -3.25 -2.72
N VAL A 40 4.03 -3.67 -1.61
CA VAL A 40 4.12 -5.07 -1.19
C VAL A 40 3.47 -5.19 0.19
N CYS A 41 2.70 -6.25 0.44
CA CYS A 41 2.10 -6.50 1.75
C CYS A 41 1.85 -8.01 1.97
N GLY A 42 1.42 -8.38 3.17
CA GLY A 42 1.09 -9.77 3.54
C GLY A 42 -0.24 -10.30 2.97
N GLY A 43 -1.03 -9.49 2.27
CA GLY A 43 -2.23 -9.93 1.53
C GLY A 43 -3.47 -10.26 2.38
N LEU A 44 -3.53 -9.82 3.64
CA LEU A 44 -4.70 -9.97 4.51
C LEU A 44 -5.62 -8.74 4.46
N GLY A 45 -6.68 -8.74 5.28
CA GLY A 45 -7.60 -7.61 5.47
C GLY A 45 -7.01 -6.43 6.26
N GLY A 46 -7.86 -5.44 6.55
CA GLY A 46 -7.51 -4.30 7.40
C GLY A 46 -6.62 -3.28 6.69
N VAL A 47 -5.54 -2.84 7.35
CA VAL A 47 -4.66 -1.77 6.85
C VAL A 47 -4.04 -2.14 5.50
N MET A 48 -3.58 -3.37 5.34
CA MET A 48 -2.90 -3.83 4.13
C MET A 48 -3.85 -3.88 2.93
N GLU A 49 -5.08 -4.37 3.12
CA GLU A 49 -6.13 -4.36 2.10
C GLU A 49 -6.47 -2.92 1.68
N ALA A 50 -6.64 -2.02 2.64
CA ALA A 50 -6.93 -0.62 2.35
C ALA A 50 -5.78 0.06 1.58
N ALA A 51 -4.53 -0.23 1.94
CA ALA A 51 -3.38 0.27 1.21
C ALA A 51 -3.32 -0.27 -0.23
N CYS A 52 -3.60 -1.56 -0.43
CA CYS A 52 -3.72 -2.15 -1.76
C CYS A 52 -4.84 -1.55 -2.61
N LYS A 53 -5.96 -1.14 -2.02
CA LYS A 53 -7.05 -0.47 -2.74
C LYS A 53 -6.65 0.89 -3.31
N GLY A 54 -5.71 1.57 -2.65
CA GLY A 54 -5.24 2.89 -3.08
C GLY A 54 -4.12 2.85 -4.12
N ALA A 55 -3.28 1.81 -4.08
CA ALA A 55 -2.13 1.62 -4.97
C ALA A 55 -2.52 1.14 -6.37
#